data_AF-A0A661KKB4-F1
#
_entry.id   AF-A0A661KKB4-F1
#
_cell.length_a   1.000
_cell.length_b   1.000
_cell.length_c   1.000
_cell.angle_alpha   90.00
_cell.angle_beta   90.00
_cell.angle_gamma   90.00
#
_symmetry.space_group_name_H-M   'P 1'
#
loop_
_entity.id
_entity.type
_entity.pdbx_description
1 polymer ?
#
loop_
_entity_poly.entity_id
_entity_poly.type
_entity_poly.pdbx_seq_one_letter_code
_entity_poly.pdbx_strand_id
1 'polypeptide(L)'
;MKGRWFVVASVVLVLVALPLFVSHAAPIELTYANFFPPAHIQAKLGDAWAKEIEKRTNGKVKITYFPGGALLKGPQIYDGILKGVADIGMSVFGYTRGRFPAIEAIDLPLGYPSGKVATCVINEFYKKFRPKELDEVKVLYLHAHGPGLLHSKKPVYKLEDLKGLK
;
A
#
# COMPACT_ATOMS: atom_id res chain seq x y z
N MET A 1 65.41 -39.00 -44.99
CA MET A 1 64.82 -37.64 -45.16
C MET A 1 63.45 -37.80 -45.80
N LYS A 2 62.37 -37.70 -45.03
CA LYS A 2 60.97 -37.77 -45.51
C LYS A 2 60.21 -36.56 -44.96
N GLY A 3 59.50 -35.86 -45.84
CA GLY A 3 58.95 -34.53 -45.64
C GLY A 3 57.81 -34.45 -44.62
N ARG A 4 57.78 -33.33 -43.90
CA ARG A 4 56.69 -32.86 -43.05
C ARG A 4 56.04 -31.65 -43.73
N TRP A 5 55.00 -31.89 -44.52
CA TRP A 5 54.10 -30.84 -45.01
C TRP A 5 52.66 -31.33 -44.79
N PHE A 6 51.79 -30.40 -44.37
CA PHE A 6 50.36 -30.55 -44.03
C PHE A 6 50.12 -31.27 -42.69
N VAL A 7 49.45 -30.70 -41.69
CA VAL A 7 48.13 -30.07 -41.73
C VAL A 7 48.04 -28.99 -40.64
N VAL A 8 47.95 -27.72 -41.03
CA VAL A 8 47.34 -26.67 -40.20
C VAL A 8 45.96 -26.45 -40.81
N ALA A 9 44.97 -27.22 -40.33
CA ALA A 9 43.58 -27.04 -40.69
C ALA A 9 42.89 -26.27 -39.56
N SER A 10 42.87 -24.96 -39.74
CA SER A 10 41.78 -24.03 -39.40
C SER A 10 40.76 -24.54 -38.38
N VAL A 11 40.95 -24.14 -37.12
CA VAL A 11 39.88 -24.11 -36.11
C VAL A 11 38.87 -23.05 -36.53
N VAL A 12 37.86 -23.47 -37.28
CA VAL A 12 36.72 -22.64 -37.69
C VAL A 12 35.80 -22.44 -36.47
N LEU A 13 35.78 -21.20 -36.00
CA LEU A 13 34.62 -20.48 -35.44
C LEU A 13 33.53 -21.34 -34.75
N VAL A 14 33.67 -21.58 -33.46
CA VAL A 14 32.53 -21.90 -32.57
C VAL A 14 32.41 -20.76 -31.57
N LEU A 15 31.74 -19.67 -31.96
CA LEU A 15 31.63 -18.48 -31.10
C LEU A 15 30.24 -17.82 -31.05
N VAL A 16 29.17 -18.42 -31.59
CA VAL A 16 27.87 -17.74 -31.55
C VAL A 16 26.73 -18.73 -31.31
N ALA A 17 26.46 -19.01 -30.03
CA ALA A 17 25.13 -19.17 -29.45
C ALA A 17 25.25 -19.57 -27.97
N LEU A 18 25.80 -18.69 -27.14
CA LEU A 18 25.41 -18.72 -25.73
C LEU A 18 23.93 -18.33 -25.70
N PRO A 19 23.01 -19.18 -25.22
CA PRO A 19 21.67 -18.72 -24.92
C PRO A 19 21.85 -17.59 -23.91
N LEU A 20 21.42 -16.39 -24.28
CA LEU A 20 21.24 -15.31 -23.33
C LEU A 20 20.20 -15.81 -22.32
N PHE A 21 20.67 -16.45 -21.25
CA PHE A 21 19.87 -16.66 -20.06
C PHE A 21 19.58 -15.27 -19.52
N VAL A 22 18.49 -14.67 -20.00
CA VAL A 22 17.88 -13.52 -19.35
C VAL A 22 17.43 -14.04 -17.99
N SER A 23 18.29 -13.86 -16.98
CA SER A 23 17.91 -14.07 -15.60
C SER A 23 16.78 -13.09 -15.30
N HIS A 24 15.54 -13.54 -15.42
CA HIS A 24 14.42 -12.85 -14.81
C HIS A 24 14.56 -13.11 -13.32
N ALA A 25 15.00 -12.09 -12.58
CA ALA A 25 14.93 -12.12 -11.12
C ALA A 25 13.50 -12.51 -10.71
N ALA A 26 13.39 -13.34 -9.67
CA ALA A 26 12.09 -13.74 -9.15
C ALA A 26 11.27 -12.47 -8.81
N PRO A 27 9.95 -12.45 -9.08
CA PRO A 27 9.10 -11.33 -8.69
C PRO A 27 9.24 -11.05 -7.19
N ILE A 28 9.22 -9.77 -6.84
CA ILE A 28 9.06 -9.33 -5.46
C ILE A 28 7.60 -9.60 -5.08
N GLU A 29 7.39 -10.57 -4.20
CA GLU A 29 6.07 -10.92 -3.68
C GLU A 29 5.82 -10.17 -2.38
N LEU A 30 4.71 -9.42 -2.32
CA LEU A 30 4.29 -8.67 -1.14
C LEU A 30 2.85 -9.06 -0.76
N THR A 31 2.54 -8.98 0.52
CA THR A 31 1.20 -9.18 1.06
C THR A 31 0.58 -7.85 1.45
N TYR A 32 -0.71 -7.64 1.15
CA TYR A 32 -1.44 -6.43 1.51
C TYR A 32 -2.69 -6.74 2.34
N ALA A 33 -2.64 -6.42 3.63
CA ALA A 33 -3.75 -6.53 4.56
C ALA A 33 -4.70 -5.31 4.50
N ASN A 34 -5.99 -5.56 4.27
CA ASN A 34 -7.05 -4.55 4.33
C ASN A 34 -8.25 -5.05 5.14
N PHE A 35 -8.71 -4.27 6.11
CA PHE A 35 -9.81 -4.64 7.00
C PHE A 35 -11.21 -4.39 6.41
N PHE A 36 -11.33 -3.59 5.34
CA PHE A 36 -12.63 -3.31 4.73
C PHE A 36 -13.24 -4.56 4.07
N PRO A 37 -14.57 -4.79 4.21
CA PRO A 37 -15.24 -5.88 3.50
C PRO A 37 -15.04 -5.79 1.98
N PRO A 38 -14.97 -6.91 1.23
CA PRO A 38 -14.68 -6.90 -0.21
C PRO A 38 -15.61 -6.01 -1.06
N ALA A 39 -16.88 -5.88 -0.67
CA ALA A 39 -17.84 -5.04 -1.38
C ALA A 39 -17.61 -3.53 -1.20
N HIS A 40 -16.88 -3.13 -0.15
CA HIS A 40 -16.63 -1.73 0.18
C HIS A 40 -15.66 -1.07 -0.81
N ILE A 41 -15.86 0.22 -1.11
CA ILE A 41 -15.07 0.93 -2.11
C ILE A 41 -13.56 0.93 -1.81
N GLN A 42 -13.18 1.07 -0.54
CA GLN A 42 -11.78 1.03 -0.13
C GLN A 42 -11.13 -0.34 -0.37
N ALA A 43 -11.90 -1.42 -0.27
CA ALA A 43 -11.38 -2.75 -0.58
C ALA A 43 -11.13 -2.91 -2.08
N LYS A 44 -12.05 -2.41 -2.92
CA LYS A 44 -11.92 -2.42 -4.39
C LYS A 44 -10.75 -1.56 -4.87
N LEU A 45 -10.56 -0.39 -4.27
CA LEU A 45 -9.45 0.51 -4.62
C LEU A 45 -8.09 -0.07 -4.19
N GLY A 46 -8.01 -0.75 -3.05
CA GLY A 46 -6.78 -1.45 -2.62
C GLY A 46 -6.37 -2.55 -3.60
N ASP A 47 -7.33 -3.37 -4.05
CA ASP A 47 -7.11 -4.40 -5.07
C ASP A 47 -6.68 -3.79 -6.43
N ALA A 48 -7.37 -2.72 -6.86
CA ALA A 48 -7.01 -2.03 -8.09
C ALA A 48 -5.60 -1.41 -8.03
N TRP A 49 -5.21 -0.84 -6.88
CA TRP A 49 -3.87 -0.31 -6.67
C TRP A 49 -2.81 -1.42 -6.74
N ALA A 50 -3.05 -2.57 -6.10
CA ALA A 50 -2.16 -3.72 -6.16
C ALA A 50 -1.92 -4.20 -7.60
N LYS A 51 -3.00 -4.31 -8.39
CA LYS A 51 -2.95 -4.68 -9.81
C LYS A 51 -2.23 -3.65 -10.67
N GLU A 52 -2.40 -2.36 -10.39
CA GLU A 52 -1.73 -1.30 -11.14
C GLU A 52 -0.21 -1.30 -10.87
N ILE A 53 0.24 -1.64 -9.66
CA ILE A 53 1.66 -1.84 -9.36
C ILE A 53 2.22 -3.01 -10.16
N GLU A 54 1.55 -4.15 -10.18
CA GLU A 54 2.00 -5.31 -10.97
C GLU A 54 2.11 -4.96 -12.45
N LYS A 55 1.09 -4.29 -13.00
CA LYS A 55 1.10 -3.82 -14.39
C LYS A 55 2.26 -2.86 -14.68
N ARG A 56 2.45 -1.83 -13.87
CA ARG A 56 3.50 -0.81 -14.10
C ARG A 56 4.92 -1.33 -13.89
N THR A 57 5.06 -2.39 -13.11
CA THR A 57 6.35 -3.04 -12.88
C THR A 57 6.61 -4.19 -13.85
N ASN A 58 5.72 -4.43 -14.83
CA ASN A 58 5.78 -5.56 -15.76
C ASN A 58 5.92 -6.90 -15.02
N GLY A 59 5.16 -7.07 -13.93
CA GLY A 59 5.16 -8.29 -13.12
C GLY A 59 6.37 -8.45 -12.19
N LYS A 60 7.29 -7.46 -12.12
CA LYS A 60 8.43 -7.51 -11.18
C LYS A 60 8.01 -7.37 -9.73
N VAL A 61 6.86 -6.75 -9.46
CA VAL A 61 6.26 -6.67 -8.12
C VAL A 61 4.87 -7.26 -8.19
N LYS A 62 4.60 -8.24 -7.35
CA LYS A 62 3.29 -8.89 -7.21
C LYS A 62 2.79 -8.69 -5.80
N ILE A 63 1.53 -8.30 -5.68
CA ILE A 63 0.90 -8.00 -4.39
C ILE A 63 -0.28 -8.93 -4.21
N THR A 64 -0.16 -9.87 -3.27
CA THR A 64 -1.27 -10.71 -2.83
C THR A 64 -2.15 -9.92 -1.87
N TYR A 65 -3.38 -9.64 -2.28
CA TYR A 65 -4.30 -8.76 -1.58
C TYR A 65 -5.30 -9.52 -0.68
N PHE A 66 -5.39 -9.12 0.59
CA PHE A 66 -6.23 -9.76 1.62
C PHE A 66 -7.25 -8.77 2.21
N PRO A 67 -8.48 -8.70 1.66
CA PRO A 67 -9.55 -7.84 2.18
C PRO A 67 -10.27 -8.47 3.38
N GLY A 68 -11.22 -7.73 3.96
CA GLY A 68 -12.14 -8.21 5.02
C GLY A 68 -11.47 -8.51 6.36
N GLY A 69 -10.22 -8.09 6.53
CA GLY A 69 -9.43 -8.41 7.72
C GLY A 69 -9.19 -9.91 7.89
N ALA A 70 -8.98 -10.61 6.77
CA ALA A 70 -8.58 -12.02 6.75
C ALA A 70 -7.20 -12.24 7.41
N LEU A 71 -6.28 -11.29 7.21
CA LEU A 71 -4.93 -11.33 7.78
C LEU A 71 -4.81 -10.54 9.09
N LEU A 72 -5.30 -9.29 9.11
CA LEU A 72 -5.25 -8.39 10.27
C LEU A 72 -6.58 -7.62 10.43
N LYS A 73 -7.07 -7.45 11.65
CA LYS A 73 -8.22 -6.57 11.93
C LYS A 73 -7.77 -5.11 11.97
N GLY A 74 -8.71 -4.17 11.75
CA GLY A 74 -8.42 -2.73 11.62
C GLY A 74 -7.42 -2.18 12.66
N PRO A 75 -7.68 -2.30 13.98
CA PRO A 75 -6.77 -1.81 15.01
C PRO A 75 -5.40 -2.50 15.06
N GLN A 76 -5.27 -3.69 14.47
CA GLN A 76 -4.05 -4.50 14.48
C GLN A 76 -3.15 -4.24 13.27
N ILE A 77 -3.64 -3.56 12.23
CA ILE A 77 -2.92 -3.42 10.95
C ILE A 77 -1.51 -2.85 11.18
N TYR A 78 -1.39 -1.71 11.86
CA TYR A 78 -0.09 -1.03 12.02
C TYR A 78 0.92 -1.91 12.76
N ASP A 79 0.53 -2.50 13.89
CA ASP A 79 1.40 -3.41 14.66
C ASP A 79 1.73 -4.68 13.89
N GLY A 80 0.81 -5.17 13.05
CA GLY A 80 1.05 -6.30 12.18
C GLY A 80 2.12 -6.02 11.12
N ILE A 81 2.17 -4.79 10.57
CA ILE A 81 3.25 -4.38 9.66
C ILE A 81 4.59 -4.32 10.37
N LEU A 82 4.66 -3.69 11.55
CA LEU A 82 5.90 -3.62 12.34
C LEU A 82 6.45 -5.00 12.71
N LYS A 83 5.56 -5.98 12.91
CA LYS A 83 5.90 -7.37 13.24
C LYS A 83 6.12 -8.26 12.01
N GLY A 84 5.96 -7.73 10.80
CA GLY A 84 6.13 -8.49 9.55
C GLY A 84 5.04 -9.53 9.28
N VAL A 85 3.84 -9.38 9.84
CA VAL A 85 2.68 -10.27 9.56
C VAL A 85 2.13 -10.02 8.16
N ALA A 86 2.21 -8.78 7.68
CA ALA A 86 1.93 -8.38 6.32
C ALA A 86 2.95 -7.32 5.88
N ASP A 87 3.22 -7.21 4.58
CA ASP A 87 4.19 -6.25 4.05
C ASP A 87 3.59 -4.85 3.87
N ILE A 88 2.30 -4.80 3.51
CA ILE A 88 1.52 -3.59 3.27
C ILE A 88 0.23 -3.64 4.08
N GLY A 89 -0.19 -2.50 4.64
CA GLY A 89 -1.38 -2.42 5.49
C GLY A 89 -2.22 -1.17 5.26
N MET A 90 -3.54 -1.34 5.17
CA MET A 90 -4.51 -0.24 5.19
C MET A 90 -4.82 0.13 6.63
N SER A 91 -4.09 1.10 7.19
CA SER A 91 -4.23 1.53 8.58
C SER A 91 -5.07 2.80 8.69
N VAL A 92 -5.88 2.88 9.75
CA VAL A 92 -6.60 4.11 10.13
C VAL A 92 -5.93 4.63 11.39
N PHE A 93 -5.29 5.80 11.31
CA PHE A 93 -4.51 6.36 12.43
C PHE A 93 -5.36 6.53 13.70
N GLY A 94 -6.62 6.93 13.56
CA GLY A 94 -7.55 7.09 14.68
C GLY A 94 -7.96 5.80 15.41
N TYR A 95 -7.62 4.60 14.91
CA TYR A 95 -7.91 3.35 15.62
C TYR A 95 -6.95 3.04 16.76
N THR A 96 -5.81 3.72 16.83
CA THR A 96 -4.79 3.54 17.87
C THR A 96 -4.53 4.86 18.57
N ARG A 97 -5.36 5.18 19.57
CA ARG A 97 -5.33 6.43 20.31
C ARG A 97 -3.94 6.72 20.90
N GLY A 98 -3.45 7.94 20.71
CA GLY A 98 -2.21 8.45 21.26
C GLY A 98 -0.95 7.97 20.54
N ARG A 99 -1.09 7.13 19.51
CA ARG A 99 0.06 6.63 18.74
C ARG A 99 0.57 7.66 17.73
N PHE A 100 -0.33 8.44 17.14
CA PHE A 100 -0.02 9.38 16.07
C PHE A 100 -0.38 10.82 16.46
N PRO A 101 0.18 11.39 17.55
CA PRO A 101 -0.24 12.68 18.07
C PRO A 101 -0.14 13.83 17.05
N ALA A 102 0.83 13.80 16.13
CA ALA A 102 0.94 14.84 15.11
C ALA A 102 -0.18 14.71 14.05
N ILE A 103 -0.48 13.49 13.61
CA ILE A 103 -1.58 13.23 12.67
C ILE A 103 -2.95 13.45 13.33
N GLU A 104 -3.11 13.11 14.61
CA GLU A 104 -4.36 13.33 15.37
C GLU A 104 -4.74 14.83 15.39
N ALA A 105 -3.77 15.75 15.36
CA ALA A 105 -4.05 17.19 15.32
C ALA A 105 -4.83 17.61 14.07
N ILE A 106 -4.58 16.97 12.93
CA ILE A 106 -5.30 17.25 11.67
C ILE A 106 -6.55 16.37 11.49
N ASP A 107 -6.79 15.40 12.38
CA ASP A 107 -8.00 14.57 12.42
C ASP A 107 -9.14 15.25 13.22
N LEU A 108 -8.84 16.36 13.90
CA LEU A 108 -9.81 17.20 14.60
C LEU A 108 -10.89 17.76 13.65
N PRO A 109 -12.06 18.20 14.17
CA PRO A 109 -13.14 18.78 13.38
C PRO A 109 -12.79 20.19 12.88
N LEU A 110 -11.88 20.28 11.92
CA LEU A 110 -11.33 21.52 11.36
C LEU A 110 -12.14 22.06 10.16
N GLY A 111 -13.31 21.48 9.88
CA GLY A 111 -14.23 21.98 8.85
C GLY A 111 -13.83 21.65 7.40
N TYR A 112 -13.18 20.51 7.16
CA TYR A 112 -12.83 20.09 5.80
C TYR A 112 -14.06 19.95 4.90
N PRO A 113 -14.15 20.63 3.75
CA PRO A 113 -15.36 20.64 2.92
C PRO A 113 -15.52 19.37 2.05
N SER A 114 -14.46 18.59 1.86
CA SER A 114 -14.50 17.35 1.06
C SER A 114 -13.34 16.42 1.39
N GLY A 115 -13.49 15.13 1.04
CA GLY A 115 -12.41 14.15 1.19
C GLY A 115 -11.20 14.45 0.31
N LYS A 116 -11.39 15.15 -0.82
CA LYS A 116 -10.29 15.65 -1.65
C LYS A 116 -9.46 16.69 -0.90
N VAL A 117 -10.11 17.67 -0.28
CA VAL A 117 -9.40 18.71 0.50
C VAL A 117 -8.71 18.08 1.71
N ALA A 118 -9.40 17.22 2.46
CA ALA A 118 -8.79 16.51 3.58
C ALA A 118 -7.57 15.66 3.16
N THR A 119 -7.67 14.98 2.00
CA THR A 119 -6.55 14.22 1.41
C THR A 119 -5.38 15.14 1.02
N CYS A 120 -5.63 16.31 0.44
CA CYS A 120 -4.57 17.29 0.18
C CYS A 120 -3.91 17.75 1.48
N VAL A 121 -4.70 18.07 2.51
CA VAL A 121 -4.20 18.55 3.80
C VAL A 121 -3.29 17.52 4.47
N ILE A 122 -3.68 16.25 4.57
CA ILE A 122 -2.83 15.23 5.21
C ILE A 122 -1.51 15.01 4.45
N ASN A 123 -1.53 15.08 3.12
CA ASN A 123 -0.31 14.93 2.32
C ASN A 123 0.61 16.14 2.46
N GLU A 124 0.08 17.38 2.44
CA GLU A 124 0.88 18.59 2.67
C GLU A 124 1.43 18.66 4.10
N PHE A 125 0.62 18.26 5.08
CA PHE A 125 1.04 18.13 6.48
C PHE A 125 2.21 17.13 6.61
N TYR A 126 2.04 15.93 6.06
CA TYR A 126 3.08 14.91 6.07
C TYR A 126 4.36 15.39 5.39
N LYS A 127 4.25 16.04 4.23
CA LYS A 127 5.40 16.58 3.50
C LYS A 127 6.15 17.67 4.28
N LYS A 128 5.41 18.57 4.93
CA LYS A 128 5.98 19.70 5.68
C LYS A 128 6.62 19.27 7.00
N PHE A 129 5.94 18.41 7.76
CA PHE A 129 6.33 18.10 9.13
C PHE A 129 7.02 16.76 9.28
N ARG A 130 6.77 15.79 8.38
CA ARG A 130 7.35 14.43 8.39
C ARG A 130 7.36 13.83 9.79
N PRO A 131 6.17 13.60 10.37
CA PRO A 131 6.06 13.27 11.77
C PRO A 131 6.75 11.93 12.06
N LYS A 132 7.64 11.94 13.07
CA LYS A 132 8.52 10.80 13.40
C LYS A 132 7.77 9.52 13.79
N GLU A 133 6.52 9.66 14.22
CA GLU A 133 5.60 8.54 14.50
C GLU A 133 5.35 7.61 13.29
N LEU A 134 5.73 8.03 12.08
CA LEU A 134 5.66 7.22 10.86
C LEU A 134 7.03 6.72 10.36
N ASP A 135 8.13 6.97 11.07
CA ASP A 135 9.50 6.63 10.62
C ASP A 135 9.76 5.11 10.59
N GLU A 136 9.00 4.33 11.35
CA GLU A 136 9.13 2.87 11.41
C GLU A 136 8.51 2.16 10.19
N VAL A 137 7.78 2.89 9.35
CA VAL A 137 7.11 2.34 8.16
C VAL A 137 7.40 3.17 6.92
N LYS A 138 7.28 2.54 5.75
CA LYS A 138 7.24 3.28 4.49
C LYS A 138 5.81 3.72 4.19
N VAL A 139 5.52 5.02 4.34
CA VAL A 139 4.26 5.59 3.88
C VAL A 139 4.20 5.52 2.35
N LEU A 140 3.24 4.74 1.82
CA LEU A 140 3.03 4.58 0.38
C LEU A 140 2.08 5.64 -0.19
N TYR A 141 0.97 5.88 0.50
CA TYR A 141 0.03 6.95 0.22
C TYR A 141 -0.77 7.30 1.47
N LEU A 142 -1.32 8.51 1.49
CA LEU A 142 -2.22 9.00 2.53
C LEU A 142 -3.51 9.51 1.87
N HIS A 143 -4.66 9.20 2.47
CA HIS A 143 -5.93 9.77 2.10
C HIS A 143 -6.82 9.95 3.32
N ALA A 144 -7.85 10.78 3.18
CA ALA A 144 -8.82 11.06 4.22
C ALA A 144 -10.24 10.98 3.68
N HIS A 145 -11.21 10.76 4.56
CA HIS A 145 -12.63 10.80 4.19
C HIS A 145 -13.16 12.24 4.14
N GLY A 146 -14.34 12.40 3.53
CA GLY A 146 -15.06 13.68 3.56
C GLY A 146 -15.71 13.96 4.91
N PRO A 147 -16.52 15.03 5.01
CA PRO A 147 -17.25 15.36 6.23
C PRO A 147 -18.01 14.15 6.80
N GLY A 148 -17.92 13.98 8.12
CA GLY A 148 -18.76 13.02 8.83
C GLY A 148 -20.23 13.44 8.73
N LEU A 149 -21.08 12.54 8.28
CA LEU A 149 -22.52 12.73 8.26
C LEU A 149 -23.16 11.83 9.31
N LEU A 150 -24.13 12.37 10.04
CA LEU A 150 -24.92 11.60 10.98
C LEU A 150 -25.85 10.66 10.21
N HIS A 151 -25.65 9.36 10.38
CA HIS A 151 -26.55 8.34 9.85
C HIS A 151 -27.33 7.75 11.02
N SER A 152 -28.63 8.06 11.09
CA SER A 152 -29.49 7.64 12.20
C SER A 152 -30.76 6.97 11.69
N LYS A 153 -31.31 6.04 12.48
CA LYS A 153 -32.63 5.43 12.20
C LYS A 153 -33.79 6.40 12.42
N LYS A 154 -33.62 7.32 13.39
CA LYS A 154 -34.58 8.39 13.70
C LYS A 154 -34.08 9.70 13.11
N PRO A 155 -34.96 10.54 12.55
CA PRO A 155 -34.57 11.89 12.13
C PRO A 155 -33.99 12.70 13.29
N VAL A 156 -32.97 13.51 13.00
CA VAL A 156 -32.32 14.43 13.94
C VAL A 156 -32.29 15.81 13.30
N TYR A 157 -33.01 16.76 13.88
CA TYR A 157 -33.14 18.12 13.34
C TYR A 157 -32.47 19.16 14.23
N LYS A 158 -32.30 18.86 15.52
CA LYS A 158 -31.68 19.72 16.52
C LYS A 158 -30.83 18.91 17.50
N LEU A 159 -29.98 19.59 18.26
CA LEU A 159 -29.03 18.94 19.17
C LEU A 159 -29.72 18.11 20.26
N GLU A 160 -30.91 18.51 20.71
CA GLU A 160 -31.65 17.79 21.74
C GLU A 160 -32.07 16.39 21.27
N ASP A 161 -32.28 16.22 19.96
CA ASP A 161 -32.66 14.93 19.37
C ASP A 161 -31.52 13.90 19.45
N LEU A 162 -30.27 14.35 19.64
CA LEU A 162 -29.11 13.47 19.85
C LEU A 162 -29.10 12.85 21.25
N LYS A 163 -29.83 13.41 22.21
CA LYS A 163 -29.76 12.98 23.61
C LYS A 163 -30.26 11.53 23.74
N GLY A 164 -29.35 10.65 24.15
CA GLY A 164 -29.65 9.23 24.35
C GLY A 164 -29.65 8.39 23.07
N LEU A 165 -29.34 8.97 21.90
CA LEU A 165 -29.00 8.19 20.71
C LEU A 165 -27.64 7.49 20.93
N LYS A 166 -27.54 6.27 20.43
CA LYS A 166 -26.33 5.44 20.44
C LYS A 166 -26.00 4.99 19.02
#